data_AF-A0A0N4ZRT4-F1
#
_entry.id   AF-A0A0N4ZRT4-F1
#
_cell.length_a   1.000
_cell.length_b   1.000
_cell.length_c   1.000
_cell.angle_alpha   90.00
_cell.angle_beta   90.00
_cell.angle_gamma   90.00
#
_symmetry.space_group_name_H-M   'P 1'
#
loop_
_entity.id
_entity.type
_entity.pdbx_description
1 polymer ?
#
loop_
_entity_poly.entity_id
_entity_poly.type
_entity_poly.pdbx_seq_one_letter_code
_entity_poly.pdbx_strand_id
1 'polypeptide(L)'
;MVIILFNFPLRCDQYNKTWECGNNFLSKFLALKSAYISCTKNQYLKINDCCQIHDNCYDKKEISKEQCDFNLEKCFDEAVSLENGLKKLTCKTLVSTFEIAVEIFGNKSYINSS
;
A
#
# COMPACT_ATOMS: atom_id res chain seq x y z
N MET A 1 1.56 -31.51 13.00
CA MET A 1 1.60 -30.06 13.27
C MET A 1 2.99 -29.56 12.87
N VAL A 2 3.14 -29.01 11.68
CA VAL A 2 4.43 -28.52 11.19
C VAL A 2 4.44 -27.01 11.43
N ILE A 3 5.19 -26.57 12.43
CA ILE A 3 5.51 -25.16 12.61
C ILE A 3 6.65 -24.87 11.64
N ILE A 4 6.34 -24.29 10.47
CA ILE A 4 7.36 -23.77 9.58
C ILE A 4 7.78 -22.40 10.13
N LEU A 5 8.85 -22.39 10.92
CA LEU A 5 9.57 -21.18 11.27
C LEU A 5 10.31 -20.70 10.02
N PHE A 6 9.71 -19.75 9.29
CA PHE A 6 10.45 -19.04 8.26
C PHE A 6 11.51 -18.14 8.92
N ASN A 7 12.74 -18.64 9.02
CA ASN A 7 13.95 -17.85 9.26
C ASN A 7 14.20 -16.95 8.04
N PHE A 8 13.45 -15.84 7.92
CA PHE A 8 13.81 -14.77 7.01
C PHE A 8 14.77 -13.82 7.71
N PRO A 9 15.96 -13.55 7.15
CA PRO A 9 16.81 -12.49 7.67
C PRO A 9 16.06 -11.17 7.50
N LEU A 10 15.56 -10.63 8.62
CA LEU A 10 15.06 -9.27 8.72
C LEU A 10 16.25 -8.33 8.51
N ARG A 11 16.59 -8.07 7.24
CA ARG A 11 17.49 -6.98 6.89
C ARG A 11 16.69 -5.69 6.99
N CYS A 12 16.57 -5.18 8.22
CA CYS A 12 16.08 -3.85 8.53
C CYS A 12 17.10 -2.81 8.06
N ASP A 13 17.36 -2.75 6.76
CA ASP A 13 18.20 -1.69 6.18
C ASP A 13 17.72 -1.44 4.76
N GLN A 14 16.82 -0.45 4.62
CA GLN A 14 17.06 0.70 3.76
C GLN A 14 15.89 1.70 3.80
N TYR A 15 16.19 2.88 4.34
CA TYR A 15 15.57 4.20 4.14
C TYR A 15 14.47 4.67 5.11
N ASN A 16 14.70 5.86 5.69
CA ASN A 16 13.90 6.63 6.67
C ASN A 16 12.51 7.09 6.16
N LYS A 17 11.74 6.22 5.50
CA LYS A 17 10.36 6.51 5.14
C LYS A 17 9.45 5.53 5.89
N THR A 18 8.68 6.07 6.83
CA THR A 18 7.67 5.30 7.55
C THR A 18 6.68 4.73 6.54
N TRP A 19 6.28 3.47 6.75
CA TRP A 19 5.26 2.84 5.92
C TRP A 19 3.88 3.40 6.31
N GLU A 20 3.17 3.97 5.33
CA GLU A 20 1.91 4.68 5.54
C GLU A 20 0.68 3.90 5.08
N CYS A 21 0.80 2.93 4.17
CA CYS A 21 -0.36 2.14 3.76
C CYS A 21 -0.94 1.33 4.94
N GLY A 22 -2.15 1.70 5.40
CA GLY A 22 -2.88 1.08 6.50
C GLY A 22 -3.25 2.08 7.59
N ASN A 23 -4.23 1.75 8.43
CA ASN A 23 -4.79 2.71 9.40
C ASN A 23 -4.24 2.57 10.83
N ASN A 24 -3.69 1.41 11.20
CA ASN A 24 -3.12 1.14 12.52
C ASN A 24 -1.80 0.37 12.41
N PHE A 25 -1.11 0.19 13.55
CA PHE A 25 0.18 -0.49 13.60
C PHE A 25 0.16 -1.89 12.97
N LEU A 26 -0.84 -2.70 13.28
CA LEU A 26 -0.94 -4.07 12.76
C LEU A 26 -1.20 -4.08 11.25
N SER A 27 -2.13 -3.26 10.76
CA SER A 27 -2.40 -3.18 9.32
C SER A 27 -1.20 -2.64 8.55
N LYS A 28 -0.50 -1.62 9.07
CA LYS A 28 0.71 -1.06 8.46
C LYS A 28 1.83 -2.10 8.39
N PHE A 29 2.05 -2.85 9.47
CA PHE A 29 3.03 -3.94 9.50
C PHE A 29 2.70 -5.04 8.49
N LEU A 30 1.46 -5.52 8.44
CA LEU A 30 1.04 -6.57 7.50
C LEU A 30 1.10 -6.11 6.05
N ALA A 31 0.71 -4.86 5.77
CA ALA A 31 0.80 -4.26 4.45
C ALA A 31 2.26 -4.16 3.99
N LEU A 32 3.17 -3.67 4.84
CA LEU A 32 4.60 -3.62 4.55
C LEU A 32 5.18 -5.00 4.25
N LYS A 33 4.86 -6.00 5.08
CA LYS A 33 5.34 -7.38 4.87
C LYS A 33 4.82 -7.97 3.57
N SER A 34 3.54 -7.77 3.28
CA SER A 34 2.92 -8.22 2.03
C SER A 34 3.58 -7.55 0.82
N ALA A 35 3.84 -6.24 0.90
CA ALA A 35 4.51 -5.50 -0.17
C ALA A 35 5.96 -5.95 -0.39
N TYR A 36 6.70 -6.23 0.68
CA TYR A 36 8.06 -6.76 0.59
C TYR A 36 8.12 -8.12 -0.12
N ILE A 37 7.12 -8.97 0.08
CA ILE A 37 7.03 -10.30 -0.55
C ILE A 37 6.56 -10.18 -2.01
N SER A 38 5.48 -9.43 -2.24
CA SER A 38 4.76 -9.41 -3.50
C SER A 38 5.36 -8.47 -4.55
N CYS A 39 6.10 -7.44 -4.14
CA CYS A 39 6.62 -6.40 -5.02
C CYS A 39 8.16 -6.38 -5.04
N THR A 40 8.76 -5.65 -5.97
CA THR A 40 10.17 -5.24 -5.88
C THR A 40 10.31 -4.00 -5.01
N LYS A 41 11.55 -3.64 -4.67
CA LYS A 41 11.83 -2.44 -3.87
C LYS A 41 11.26 -1.17 -4.48
N ASN A 42 11.43 -0.97 -5.78
CA ASN A 42 10.94 0.23 -6.46
C ASN A 42 9.41 0.30 -6.44
N GLN A 43 8.75 -0.84 -6.65
CA GLN A 43 7.30 -0.94 -6.61
C GLN A 43 6.74 -0.63 -5.22
N TYR A 44 7.21 -1.29 -4.15
CA TYR A 44 6.63 -1.04 -2.82
C TYR A 44 6.94 0.36 -2.27
N LEU A 45 8.09 0.95 -2.62
CA LEU A 45 8.38 2.35 -2.25
C LEU A 45 7.39 3.30 -2.93
N LYS A 46 7.12 3.11 -4.22
CA LYS A 46 6.12 3.91 -4.96
C LYS A 46 4.70 3.68 -4.42
N ILE A 47 4.33 2.45 -4.06
CA ILE A 47 3.05 2.15 -3.38
C ILE A 47 2.92 2.94 -2.09
N ASN A 48 3.98 2.99 -1.27
CA ASN A 48 3.97 3.76 -0.03
C ASN A 48 3.76 5.26 -0.28
N ASP A 49 4.38 5.80 -1.33
CA ASP A 49 4.19 7.19 -1.75
C ASP A 49 2.74 7.44 -2.18
N CYS A 50 2.12 6.49 -2.89
CA CYS A 50 0.70 6.58 -3.27
C CYS A 50 -0.21 6.66 -2.05
N CYS A 51 0.02 5.82 -1.04
CA CYS A 51 -0.75 5.86 0.21
C CYS A 51 -0.55 7.20 0.95
N GLN A 52 0.68 7.70 1.04
CA GLN A 52 0.96 8.99 1.66
C GLN A 52 0.21 10.13 0.95
N ILE A 53 0.13 10.11 -0.39
CA ILE A 53 -0.61 11.10 -1.17
C ILE A 53 -2.13 10.97 -0.92
N HIS A 54 -2.64 9.75 -0.85
CA HIS A 54 -4.05 9.47 -0.61
C HIS A 54 -4.50 9.88 0.78
N ASP A 55 -3.73 9.56 1.82
CA ASP A 55 -4.01 9.98 3.20
C ASP A 55 -4.05 11.52 3.28
N ASN A 56 -3.06 12.20 2.68
CA ASN A 56 -3.06 13.67 2.60
C ASN A 56 -4.28 14.22 1.82
N CYS A 57 -4.76 13.52 0.80
CA CYS A 57 -5.96 13.88 0.05
C CYS A 57 -7.21 13.79 0.93
N TYR A 58 -7.32 12.71 1.69
CA TYR A 58 -8.38 12.50 2.68
C TYR A 58 -8.34 13.55 3.78
N ASP A 59 -7.16 13.93 4.28
CA ASP A 59 -7.02 14.94 5.34
C ASP A 59 -7.42 16.34 4.85
N LYS A 60 -6.95 16.73 3.66
CA LYS A 60 -7.21 18.08 3.11
C LYS A 60 -8.66 18.30 2.66
N LYS A 61 -9.32 17.26 2.15
CA LYS A 61 -10.70 17.31 1.61
C LYS A 61 -10.91 18.42 0.56
N GLU A 62 -9.86 18.76 -0.20
CA GLU A 62 -9.92 19.73 -1.30
C GLU A 62 -10.70 19.19 -2.51
N ILE A 63 -10.76 17.86 -2.65
CA ILE A 63 -11.44 17.12 -3.72
C ILE A 63 -12.30 16.00 -3.12
N SER A 64 -13.16 15.37 -3.92
CA SER A 64 -14.05 14.31 -3.42
C SER A 64 -13.27 13.02 -3.07
N LYS A 65 -13.86 12.18 -2.21
CA LYS A 65 -13.34 10.84 -1.90
C LYS A 65 -13.08 10.05 -3.17
N GLU A 66 -14.04 10.03 -4.10
CA GLU A 66 -13.96 9.27 -5.35
C GLU A 66 -12.78 9.74 -6.19
N GLN A 67 -12.48 11.05 -6.17
CA GLN A 67 -11.31 11.60 -6.87
C GLN A 67 -10.00 11.25 -6.17
N CYS A 68 -9.95 11.25 -4.83
CA CYS A 68 -8.80 10.74 -4.09
C CYS A 68 -8.54 9.26 -4.39
N ASP A 69 -9.57 8.42 -4.36
CA ASP A 69 -9.48 6.98 -4.61
C ASP A 69 -9.09 6.68 -6.06
N PHE A 70 -9.67 7.38 -7.03
CA PHE A 70 -9.27 7.28 -8.44
C PHE A 70 -7.79 7.64 -8.67
N ASN A 71 -7.31 8.69 -8.00
CA ASN A 71 -5.89 9.07 -8.08
C ASN A 71 -4.97 8.03 -7.42
N LEU A 72 -5.44 7.37 -6.35
CA LEU A 72 -4.74 6.27 -5.71
C LEU A 72 -4.61 5.08 -6.64
N GLU A 73 -5.70 4.63 -7.26
CA GLU A 73 -5.72 3.53 -8.24
C GLU A 73 -4.72 3.80 -9.38
N LYS A 74 -4.77 4.99 -9.98
CA LYS A 74 -3.82 5.39 -11.02
C LYS A 74 -2.37 5.35 -10.54
N CYS A 75 -2.11 5.84 -9.32
CA CYS A 75 -0.77 5.82 -8.75
C CYS A 75 -0.27 4.38 -8.51
N PHE A 76 -1.16 3.47 -8.09
CA PHE A 76 -0.82 2.07 -7.96
C PHE A 76 -0.56 1.38 -9.31
N ASP A 77 -1.32 1.69 -10.35
CA ASP A 77 -1.07 1.19 -11.70
C ASP A 77 0.31 1.62 -12.22
N GLU A 78 0.72 2.86 -11.94
CA GLU A 78 2.07 3.36 -12.22
C GLU A 78 3.13 2.57 -11.41
N ALA A 79 2.88 2.34 -10.12
CA ALA A 79 3.79 1.59 -9.25
C ALA A 79 4.00 0.15 -9.74
N VAL A 80 2.91 -0.53 -10.10
CA VAL A 80 2.92 -1.91 -10.60
C VAL A 80 3.67 -2.00 -11.93
N SER A 81 3.53 -0.98 -12.79
CA SER A 81 4.12 -0.94 -14.13
C SER A 81 5.64 -0.68 -14.15
N LEU A 82 6.27 -0.41 -13.01
CA LEU A 82 7.73 -0.28 -12.90
C LEU A 82 8.50 -1.58 -13.22
N GLU A 83 7.82 -2.73 -13.19
CA GLU A 83 8.41 -4.04 -13.39
C GLU A 83 7.57 -4.88 -14.37
N ASN A 84 8.13 -6.00 -14.80
CA ASN A 84 7.48 -6.94 -15.72
C ASN A 84 7.41 -8.38 -15.15
N GLY A 85 6.69 -9.26 -15.85
CA GLY A 85 6.63 -10.68 -15.53
C GLY A 85 5.96 -11.00 -14.19
N LEU A 86 6.51 -11.99 -13.47
CA LEU A 86 5.90 -12.51 -12.24
C LEU A 86 5.74 -11.44 -11.16
N LYS A 87 6.73 -10.54 -11.00
CA LYS A 87 6.68 -9.47 -9.98
C LYS A 87 5.60 -8.43 -10.27
N LYS A 88 5.37 -8.10 -11.54
CA LYS A 88 4.22 -7.26 -11.94
C LYS A 88 2.91 -7.91 -11.50
N LEU A 89 2.73 -9.20 -11.76
CA LEU A 89 1.52 -9.93 -11.42
C LEU A 89 1.30 -10.01 -9.91
N THR A 90 2.30 -10.45 -9.14
CA THR A 90 2.18 -10.57 -7.68
C THR A 90 1.95 -9.22 -7.01
N CYS A 91 2.61 -8.16 -7.49
CA CYS A 91 2.42 -6.81 -6.96
C CYS A 91 1.04 -6.25 -7.31
N LYS A 92 0.55 -6.51 -8.53
CA LYS A 92 -0.81 -6.13 -8.94
C LYS A 92 -1.86 -6.77 -8.04
N THR A 93 -1.74 -8.08 -7.76
CA THR A 93 -2.66 -8.77 -6.86
C THR A 93 -2.69 -8.12 -5.48
N LEU A 94 -1.52 -7.74 -4.92
CA LEU A 94 -1.46 -7.03 -3.65
C LEU A 94 -2.18 -5.68 -3.72
N VAL A 95 -1.87 -4.86 -4.72
CA VAL A 95 -2.48 -3.55 -4.92
C VAL A 95 -4.00 -3.65 -5.00
N SER A 96 -4.54 -4.63 -5.72
CA SER A 96 -5.99 -4.83 -5.79
C SER A 96 -6.62 -5.14 -4.43
N THR A 97 -5.89 -5.78 -3.50
CA THR A 97 -6.39 -5.93 -2.12
C THR A 97 -6.43 -4.61 -1.35
N PHE A 98 -5.52 -3.68 -1.64
CA PHE A 98 -5.55 -2.34 -1.05
C PHE A 98 -6.71 -1.51 -1.62
N GLU A 99 -6.95 -1.58 -2.93
CA GLU A 99 -8.09 -0.92 -3.59
C GLU A 99 -9.42 -1.40 -2.99
N ILE A 100 -9.61 -2.71 -2.84
CA ILE A 100 -10.79 -3.30 -2.18
C ILE A 100 -10.92 -2.79 -0.74
N ALA A 101 -9.82 -2.70 0.01
CA ALA A 101 -9.86 -2.17 1.38
C ALA A 101 -10.31 -0.70 1.42
N VAL A 102 -9.87 0.12 0.46
CA VAL A 102 -10.28 1.53 0.32
C VAL A 102 -11.74 1.65 -0.11
N GLU A 103 -12.23 0.76 -0.96
CA GLU A 103 -13.64 0.70 -1.34
C GLU A 103 -14.53 0.41 -0.11
N ILE A 104 -14.17 -0.61 0.69
CA ILE A 104 -14.95 -1.05 1.85
C ILE A 104 -14.87 -0.05 3.01
N PHE A 105 -13.67 0.43 3.34
CA PHE A 105 -13.43 1.21 4.57
C PHE A 105 -13.25 2.71 4.32
N GLY A 106 -12.99 3.11 3.08
CA GLY A 106 -12.55 4.47 2.76
C GLY A 106 -13.61 5.53 3.03
N ASN A 107 -14.90 5.23 2.96
CA ASN A 107 -15.93 6.22 3.31
C ASN A 107 -15.83 6.64 4.78
N LYS A 108 -15.66 5.67 5.68
CA LYS A 108 -15.46 5.95 7.11
C LYS A 108 -14.14 6.69 7.33
N SER A 109 -13.06 6.29 6.65
CA SER A 109 -11.76 6.95 6.76
C SER A 109 -11.80 8.40 6.27
N TYR A 110 -12.43 8.68 5.12
CA TYR A 110 -12.56 10.02 4.54
C TYR A 110 -13.40 10.97 5.40
N ILE A 111 -14.46 10.46 6.04
CA ILE A 111 -15.27 11.30 6.93
C ILE A 111 -14.46 11.67 8.18
N ASN A 112 -13.69 10.74 8.73
CA ASN A 112 -12.98 10.90 10.00
C ASN A 112 -11.53 11.40 9.87
N SER A 113 -11.01 11.57 8.66
CA SER A 113 -9.71 12.23 8.43
C SER A 113 -9.79 13.67 8.94
N SER A 114 -8.77 14.07 9.71
CA SER A 114 -8.74 15.31 10.51
C SER A 114 -7.36 15.95 10.44
#